data_AF-A0A383DTU2-F1
#
_entry.id   AF-A0A383DTU2-F1
#
_cell.length_a   1.000
_cell.length_b   1.000
_cell.length_c   1.000
_cell.angle_alpha   90.00
_cell.angle_beta   90.00
_cell.angle_gamma   90.00
#
_symmetry.space_group_name_H-M   'P 1'
#
loop_
_entity.id
_entity.type
_entity.pdbx_description
1 polymer ?
#
loop_
_entity_poly.entity_id
_entity_poly.type
_entity_poly.pdbx_seq_one_letter_code
_entity_poly.pdbx_strand_id
1 'polypeptide(L)'
;RTSIGTNEVLLVRQKDHSLKILFNNCSHRGTRLCAAVEGNRTSFVCPYHAWTFDLDGTLKGVPDVGSYPTSFDINDPSLHLKSAPRLQDYRGFIFASLSEQGPNLIDYLGKMTDAIDNLVDRAPDGIISVDGGHFRVRYSGNWKLHHENANDTVHPGFVHESSVTAARQSQKGKRGKAKPIDDGQTRGMMASNGLSPKDWNIIELNGMSNGHSFMGGFYKSGLLAPQQDDVVTR
;
A
#
# COMPACT_ATOMS: atom_id res chain seq x y z
N ARG A 1 -8.14 -1.62 9.87
CA ARG A 1 -7.64 -0.25 10.07
C ARG A 1 -6.25 -0.10 9.48
N THR A 2 -5.98 1.05 8.90
CA THR A 2 -4.69 1.46 8.30
C THR A 2 -4.48 2.97 8.54
N SER A 3 -3.55 3.61 7.86
CA SER A 3 -3.26 5.05 8.01
C SER A 3 -3.05 5.77 6.68
N ILE A 4 -3.47 7.04 6.62
CA ILE A 4 -3.08 8.00 5.58
C ILE A 4 -2.33 9.15 6.26
N GLY A 5 -1.01 9.21 6.06
CA GLY A 5 -0.14 10.06 6.87
C GLY A 5 -0.27 9.71 8.35
N THR A 6 -0.58 10.69 9.19
CA THR A 6 -0.82 10.51 10.63
C THR A 6 -2.26 10.15 10.99
N ASN A 7 -3.16 10.10 10.01
CA ASN A 7 -4.59 9.83 10.24
C ASN A 7 -4.86 8.32 10.21
N GLU A 8 -5.42 7.79 11.29
CA GLU A 8 -5.89 6.40 11.31
C GLU A 8 -7.25 6.29 10.63
N VAL A 9 -7.38 5.33 9.73
CA VAL A 9 -8.57 5.13 8.90
C VAL A 9 -9.03 3.67 8.86
N LEU A 10 -10.29 3.48 8.48
CA LEU A 10 -10.94 2.20 8.25
C LEU A 10 -11.23 2.08 6.76
N LEU A 11 -10.65 1.08 6.10
CA LEU A 11 -11.14 0.62 4.80
C LEU A 11 -12.30 -0.32 5.04
N VAL A 12 -13.47 0.04 4.51
CA VAL A 12 -14.72 -0.68 4.74
C VAL A 12 -15.31 -1.10 3.41
N ARG A 13 -15.58 -2.39 3.27
CA ARG A 13 -16.39 -2.91 2.17
C ARG A 13 -17.88 -2.79 2.53
N GLN A 14 -18.61 -2.07 1.71
CA GLN A 14 -20.03 -1.84 1.85
C GLN A 14 -20.83 -3.06 1.37
N LYS A 15 -22.15 -3.05 1.63
CA LYS A 15 -23.06 -4.12 1.20
C LYS A 15 -23.17 -4.25 -0.32
N ASP A 16 -23.03 -3.15 -1.04
CA ASP A 16 -22.98 -3.10 -2.51
C ASP A 16 -21.59 -3.41 -3.09
N HIS A 17 -20.68 -3.93 -2.25
CA HIS A 17 -19.28 -4.22 -2.56
C HIS A 17 -18.37 -3.01 -2.82
N SER A 18 -18.91 -1.78 -2.83
CA SER A 18 -18.11 -0.56 -2.89
C SER A 18 -17.19 -0.43 -1.68
N LEU A 19 -16.13 0.36 -1.83
CA LEU A 19 -15.16 0.61 -0.77
C LEU A 19 -15.28 2.04 -0.26
N LYS A 20 -15.15 2.21 1.05
CA LYS A 20 -15.10 3.52 1.69
C LYS A 20 -13.94 3.58 2.66
N ILE A 21 -13.28 4.73 2.72
CA ILE A 21 -12.28 5.05 3.73
C ILE A 21 -12.91 6.01 4.73
N LEU A 22 -13.05 5.57 5.98
CA LEU A 22 -13.59 6.37 7.08
C LEU A 22 -12.47 6.71 8.07
N PHE A 23 -12.48 7.92 8.62
CA PHE A 23 -11.58 8.24 9.73
C PHE A 23 -11.97 7.38 10.94
N ASN A 24 -10.99 6.76 11.61
CA ASN A 24 -11.22 5.92 12.79
C ASN A 24 -11.40 6.77 14.05
N ASN A 25 -12.32 7.73 13.97
CA ASN A 25 -12.49 8.77 14.96
C ASN A 25 -13.98 9.15 15.07
N CYS A 26 -14.57 8.95 16.24
CA CYS A 26 -15.94 9.32 16.54
C CYS A 26 -16.16 10.83 16.42
N SER A 27 -17.16 11.23 15.64
CA SER A 27 -17.57 12.63 15.45
C SER A 27 -18.00 13.35 16.75
N HIS A 28 -18.34 12.61 17.82
CA HIS A 28 -18.72 13.22 19.10
C HIS A 28 -17.52 13.80 19.87
N ARG A 29 -16.52 12.97 20.22
CA ARG A 29 -15.43 13.35 21.14
C ARG A 29 -14.05 12.83 20.75
N GLY A 30 -13.82 12.44 19.51
CA GLY A 30 -12.45 12.09 19.10
C GLY A 30 -12.08 10.61 19.29
N THR A 31 -12.96 9.80 19.90
CA THR A 31 -12.60 8.45 20.34
C THR A 31 -12.39 7.50 19.16
N ARG A 32 -11.34 6.68 19.23
CA ARG A 32 -11.12 5.57 18.29
C ARG A 32 -12.31 4.61 18.30
N LEU A 33 -12.89 4.34 17.12
CA LEU A 33 -14.06 3.48 16.97
C LEU A 33 -13.70 1.98 16.91
N CYS A 34 -12.65 1.64 16.18
CA CYS A 34 -12.24 0.26 15.98
C CYS A 34 -10.77 0.05 16.37
N ALA A 35 -10.53 -0.75 17.40
CA ALA A 35 -9.18 -1.12 17.83
C ALA A 35 -8.60 -2.29 17.00
N ALA A 36 -9.46 -3.16 16.47
CA ALA A 36 -9.05 -4.32 15.69
C ALA A 36 -8.31 -3.91 14.40
N VAL A 37 -7.33 -4.71 14.01
CA VAL A 37 -6.57 -4.47 12.76
C VAL A 37 -7.42 -4.80 11.54
N GLU A 38 -8.27 -5.81 11.63
CA GLU A 38 -9.20 -6.26 10.60
C GLU A 38 -10.39 -6.97 11.25
N GLY A 39 -11.43 -7.25 10.47
CA GLY A 39 -12.61 -7.98 10.93
C GLY A 39 -13.85 -7.70 10.08
N ASN A 40 -14.97 -8.31 10.48
CA ASN A 40 -16.29 -8.12 9.88
C ASN A 40 -17.25 -7.52 10.92
N ARG A 41 -18.02 -6.50 10.52
CA ARG A 41 -19.00 -5.82 11.37
C ARG A 41 -20.16 -5.31 10.52
N THR A 42 -21.30 -5.08 11.16
CA THR A 42 -22.48 -4.43 10.55
C THR A 42 -22.60 -2.94 10.93
N SER A 43 -21.87 -2.49 11.95
CA SER A 43 -21.84 -1.10 12.41
C SER A 43 -20.60 -0.83 13.29
N PHE A 44 -20.33 0.45 13.54
CA PHE A 44 -19.31 0.91 14.49
C PHE A 44 -19.99 1.56 15.69
N VAL A 45 -19.77 1.01 16.89
CA VAL A 45 -20.27 1.59 18.14
C VAL A 45 -19.09 2.21 18.88
N CYS A 46 -19.16 3.51 19.15
CA CYS A 46 -18.14 4.23 19.88
C CYS A 46 -18.05 3.71 21.32
N PRO A 47 -16.87 3.30 21.80
CA PRO A 47 -16.73 2.73 23.15
C PRO A 47 -16.90 3.78 24.27
N TYR A 48 -17.00 5.07 23.95
CA TYR A 48 -17.13 6.12 24.95
C TYR A 48 -18.60 6.38 25.33
N HIS A 49 -19.43 6.78 24.36
CA HIS A 49 -20.82 7.15 24.58
C HIS A 49 -21.80 6.40 23.67
N ALA A 50 -21.37 5.27 23.10
CA ALA A 50 -22.18 4.40 22.25
C ALA A 50 -22.87 5.08 21.04
N TRP A 51 -22.32 6.19 20.54
CA TRP A 51 -22.67 6.69 19.21
C TRP A 51 -22.42 5.59 18.17
N THR A 52 -23.44 5.27 17.40
CA THR A 52 -23.46 4.13 16.48
C THR A 52 -23.48 4.64 15.06
N PHE A 53 -22.55 4.17 14.25
CA PHE A 53 -22.39 4.55 12.85
C PHE A 53 -22.59 3.33 11.95
N ASP A 54 -23.24 3.52 10.80
CA ASP A 54 -23.30 2.51 9.76
C ASP A 54 -21.94 2.37 9.03
N LEU A 55 -21.82 1.35 8.18
CA LEU A 55 -20.56 1.05 7.47
C LEU A 55 -20.13 2.14 6.48
N ASP A 56 -21.06 2.98 6.06
CA ASP A 56 -20.81 4.15 5.22
C ASP A 56 -20.40 5.39 6.04
N GLY A 57 -20.38 5.30 7.37
CA GLY A 57 -20.04 6.38 8.28
C GLY A 57 -21.22 7.26 8.69
N THR A 58 -22.44 6.99 8.21
CA THR A 58 -23.66 7.69 8.62
C THR A 58 -23.92 7.48 10.11
N LEU A 59 -24.28 8.54 10.84
CA LEU A 59 -24.67 8.44 12.24
C LEU A 59 -26.05 7.80 12.28
N LYS A 60 -26.13 6.62 12.90
CA LYS A 60 -27.35 5.82 12.96
C LYS A 60 -28.11 6.00 14.26
N GLY A 61 -27.39 6.17 15.36
CA GLY A 61 -27.98 6.14 16.69
C GLY A 61 -27.10 6.80 17.73
N VAL A 62 -27.73 7.52 18.65
CA VAL A 62 -27.11 8.01 19.88
C VAL A 62 -27.96 7.55 21.07
N PRO A 63 -27.35 7.19 22.22
CA PRO A 63 -28.11 6.93 23.43
C PRO A 63 -28.82 8.20 23.91
N ASP A 64 -29.97 8.01 24.57
CA ASP A 64 -30.71 9.05 25.27
C ASP A 64 -30.98 10.30 24.41
N VAL A 65 -31.48 10.09 23.19
CA VAL A 65 -31.79 11.16 22.21
C VAL A 65 -32.66 12.27 22.83
N GLY A 66 -33.56 11.93 23.76
CA GLY A 66 -34.45 12.89 24.42
C GLY A 66 -33.72 13.91 25.31
N SER A 67 -32.48 13.64 25.72
CA SER A 67 -31.65 14.57 26.49
C SER A 67 -30.87 15.56 25.61
N TYR A 68 -30.91 15.40 24.28
CA TYR A 68 -30.31 16.36 23.37
C TYR A 68 -31.21 17.60 23.19
N PRO A 69 -30.65 18.77 22.84
CA PRO A 69 -31.44 19.95 22.51
C PRO A 69 -32.42 19.67 21.37
N THR A 70 -33.53 20.41 21.32
CA THR A 70 -34.53 20.29 20.23
C THR A 70 -33.96 20.60 18.85
N SER A 71 -32.81 21.27 18.76
CA SER A 71 -32.08 21.53 17.53
C SER A 71 -31.19 20.36 17.06
N PHE A 72 -31.09 19.29 17.84
CA PHE A 72 -30.31 18.11 17.47
C PHE A 72 -31.03 17.33 16.37
N ASP A 73 -30.41 17.25 15.20
CA ASP A 73 -30.83 16.39 14.11
C ASP A 73 -29.81 15.27 13.94
N ILE A 74 -30.23 14.03 14.19
CA ILE A 74 -29.37 12.85 14.02
C ILE A 74 -28.93 12.65 12.57
N ASN A 75 -29.69 13.19 11.60
CA ASN A 75 -29.39 13.09 10.18
C ASN A 75 -28.49 14.23 9.69
N ASP A 76 -28.05 15.15 10.56
CA ASP A 76 -27.12 16.20 10.18
C ASP A 76 -25.81 15.59 9.66
N PRO A 77 -25.44 15.85 8.39
CA PRO A 77 -24.20 15.33 7.81
C PRO A 77 -22.92 15.71 8.58
N SER A 78 -22.97 16.79 9.37
CA SER A 78 -21.84 17.21 10.22
C SER A 78 -21.53 16.19 11.32
N LEU A 79 -22.49 15.35 11.68
CA LEU A 79 -22.37 14.31 12.72
C LEU A 79 -21.88 12.97 12.18
N HIS A 80 -21.79 12.80 10.86
CA HIS A 80 -21.27 11.59 10.23
C HIS A 80 -19.76 11.45 10.44
N LEU A 81 -19.25 10.24 10.25
CA LEU A 81 -17.81 10.02 10.17
C LEU A 81 -17.27 10.70 8.90
N LYS A 82 -16.18 11.43 9.06
CA LYS A 82 -15.43 11.94 7.90
C LYS A 82 -14.93 10.76 7.07
N SER A 83 -14.95 10.92 5.75
CA SER A 83 -14.40 9.96 4.80
C SER A 83 -13.33 10.60 3.93
N ALA A 84 -12.43 9.79 3.35
CA ALA A 84 -11.56 10.29 2.30
C ALA A 84 -12.43 10.66 1.07
N PRO A 85 -12.31 11.88 0.52
CA PRO A 85 -13.14 12.34 -0.59
C PRO A 85 -12.89 11.56 -1.89
N ARG A 86 -11.68 11.00 -2.05
CA ARG A 86 -11.29 10.28 -3.27
C ARG A 86 -10.73 8.92 -2.91
N LEU A 87 -11.29 7.88 -3.51
CA LEU A 87 -10.84 6.50 -3.43
C LEU A 87 -10.90 5.89 -4.81
N GLN A 88 -9.82 5.23 -5.23
CA GLN A 88 -9.74 4.55 -6.52
C GLN A 88 -9.03 3.20 -6.34
N ASP A 89 -9.54 2.22 -7.07
CA ASP A 89 -8.97 0.89 -7.19
C ASP A 89 -8.19 0.82 -8.50
N TYR A 90 -6.93 0.43 -8.43
CA TYR A 90 -6.13 0.07 -9.59
C TYR A 90 -5.65 -1.37 -9.45
N ARG A 91 -6.31 -2.29 -10.17
CA ARG A 91 -5.98 -3.72 -10.21
C ARG A 91 -5.88 -4.38 -8.83
N GLY A 92 -6.78 -4.03 -7.92
CA GLY A 92 -6.82 -4.53 -6.55
C GLY A 92 -5.99 -3.71 -5.54
N PHE A 93 -5.19 -2.74 -6.02
CA PHE A 93 -4.48 -1.80 -5.16
C PHE A 93 -5.37 -0.59 -4.87
N ILE A 94 -5.74 -0.43 -3.61
CA ILE A 94 -6.66 0.61 -3.17
C ILE A 94 -5.89 1.85 -2.74
N PHE A 95 -6.11 2.96 -3.43
CA PHE A 95 -5.54 4.26 -3.12
C PHE A 95 -6.62 5.24 -2.66
N ALA A 96 -6.25 6.11 -1.72
CA ALA A 96 -7.13 7.14 -1.20
C ALA A 96 -6.39 8.47 -1.09
N SER A 97 -7.10 9.56 -1.37
CA SER A 97 -6.61 10.93 -1.22
C SER A 97 -7.52 11.70 -0.26
N LEU A 98 -6.89 12.45 0.65
CA LEU A 98 -7.57 13.39 1.53
C LEU A 98 -7.87 14.73 0.83
N SER A 99 -7.29 14.98 -0.34
CA SER A 99 -7.63 16.12 -1.19
C SER A 99 -8.90 15.83 -1.99
N GLU A 100 -9.82 16.79 -1.99
CA GLU A 100 -11.05 16.76 -2.80
C GLU A 100 -10.75 16.92 -4.30
N GLN A 101 -9.64 17.59 -4.64
CA GLN A 101 -9.25 17.91 -6.00
C GLN A 101 -7.90 17.27 -6.37
N GLY A 102 -7.63 17.16 -7.66
CA GLY A 102 -6.37 16.65 -8.20
C GLY A 102 -6.57 15.67 -9.35
N PRO A 103 -5.46 15.19 -9.98
CA PRO A 103 -5.54 14.22 -11.07
C PRO A 103 -6.17 12.92 -10.60
N ASN A 104 -6.81 12.17 -11.51
CA ASN A 104 -7.20 10.79 -11.22
C ASN A 104 -5.96 9.92 -10.95
N LEU A 105 -6.15 8.71 -10.42
CA LEU A 105 -5.06 7.84 -9.96
C LEU A 105 -4.16 7.41 -11.11
N ILE A 106 -4.70 7.11 -12.29
CA ILE A 106 -3.91 6.68 -13.44
C ILE A 106 -3.00 7.82 -13.90
N ASP A 107 -3.55 9.03 -14.04
CA ASP A 107 -2.76 10.23 -14.39
C ASP A 107 -1.75 10.57 -13.28
N TYR A 108 -2.13 10.35 -12.02
CA TYR A 108 -1.22 10.55 -10.89
C TYR A 108 -0.05 9.57 -10.96
N LEU A 109 -0.30 8.27 -11.14
CA LEU A 109 0.75 7.24 -11.18
C LEU A 109 1.61 7.34 -12.45
N GLY A 110 1.02 7.73 -13.58
CA GLY A 110 1.67 7.73 -14.88
C GLY A 110 2.31 6.36 -15.18
N LYS A 111 3.57 6.36 -15.60
CA LYS A 111 4.33 5.13 -15.91
C LYS A 111 4.59 4.21 -14.71
N MET A 112 4.34 4.65 -13.47
CA MET A 112 4.41 3.75 -12.32
C MET A 112 3.36 2.62 -12.40
N THR A 113 2.31 2.80 -13.20
CA THR A 113 1.34 1.75 -13.53
C THR A 113 2.02 0.49 -14.07
N ASP A 114 3.06 0.62 -14.91
CA ASP A 114 3.83 -0.49 -15.46
C ASP A 114 4.37 -1.44 -14.37
N ALA A 115 4.76 -0.91 -13.21
CA ALA A 115 5.27 -1.73 -12.10
C ALA A 115 4.15 -2.53 -11.41
N ILE A 116 2.96 -1.93 -11.27
CA ILE A 116 1.77 -2.61 -10.73
C ILE A 116 1.29 -3.64 -11.75
N ASP A 117 1.25 -3.27 -13.03
CA ASP A 117 0.79 -4.14 -14.10
C ASP A 117 1.70 -5.36 -14.24
N ASN A 118 3.01 -5.13 -14.29
CA ASN A 118 3.98 -6.21 -14.30
C ASN A 118 3.76 -7.16 -13.12
N LEU A 119 3.56 -6.65 -11.91
CA LEU A 119 3.30 -7.50 -10.74
C LEU A 119 2.03 -8.34 -10.90
N VAL A 120 0.92 -7.75 -11.35
CA VAL A 120 -0.37 -8.42 -11.45
C VAL A 120 -0.41 -9.42 -12.61
N ASP A 121 0.09 -9.06 -13.77
CA ASP A 121 0.05 -9.91 -14.98
C ASP A 121 0.97 -11.14 -14.88
N ARG A 122 1.90 -11.14 -13.91
CA ARG A 122 2.72 -12.30 -13.58
C ARG A 122 2.00 -13.30 -12.69
N ALA A 123 0.86 -12.93 -12.10
CA ALA A 123 -0.03 -13.86 -11.43
C ALA A 123 -0.83 -14.63 -12.49
N PRO A 124 -0.87 -15.98 -12.45
CA PRO A 124 -1.58 -16.78 -13.46
C PRO A 124 -3.07 -16.45 -13.62
N ASP A 125 -3.70 -15.92 -12.57
CA ASP A 125 -5.10 -15.52 -12.51
C ASP A 125 -5.27 -13.99 -12.51
N GLY A 126 -4.19 -13.22 -12.61
CA GLY A 126 -4.21 -11.76 -12.52
C GLY A 126 -4.64 -11.24 -11.14
N ILE A 127 -4.53 -12.06 -10.08
CA ILE A 127 -4.93 -11.69 -8.73
C ILE A 127 -3.72 -11.74 -7.79
N ILE A 128 -3.49 -10.64 -7.07
CA ILE A 128 -2.49 -10.58 -6.02
C ILE A 128 -3.18 -10.71 -4.66
N SER A 129 -2.84 -11.77 -3.94
CA SER A 129 -3.23 -11.96 -2.54
C SER A 129 -2.13 -11.44 -1.61
N VAL A 130 -2.48 -10.51 -0.73
CA VAL A 130 -1.61 -10.11 0.38
C VAL A 130 -1.94 -11.00 1.58
N ASP A 131 -1.05 -11.96 1.88
CA ASP A 131 -1.20 -12.93 2.98
C ASP A 131 -0.04 -12.82 3.98
N GLY A 132 -0.26 -13.27 5.22
CA GLY A 132 0.76 -13.28 6.28
C GLY A 132 0.90 -11.95 7.05
N GLY A 133 0.00 -10.99 6.81
CA GLY A 133 -0.04 -9.72 7.53
C GLY A 133 1.03 -8.72 7.11
N HIS A 134 1.40 -7.81 8.02
CA HIS A 134 2.35 -6.73 7.74
C HIS A 134 3.55 -6.83 8.68
N PHE A 135 4.76 -6.92 8.13
CA PHE A 135 5.98 -6.73 8.91
C PHE A 135 6.16 -5.24 9.21
N ARG A 136 6.20 -4.87 10.50
CA ARG A 136 6.29 -3.47 10.94
C ARG A 136 7.51 -3.25 11.80
N VAL A 137 8.35 -2.31 11.40
CA VAL A 137 9.52 -1.86 12.15
C VAL A 137 9.40 -0.37 12.41
N ARG A 138 9.75 0.07 13.62
CA ARG A 138 9.83 1.50 13.94
C ARG A 138 11.20 2.02 13.53
N TYR A 139 11.21 3.04 12.67
CA TYR A 139 12.41 3.71 12.21
C TYR A 139 12.48 5.13 12.80
N SER A 140 13.58 5.45 13.47
CA SER A 140 13.85 6.79 14.02
C SER A 140 14.49 7.69 12.97
N GLY A 141 13.75 7.99 11.91
CA GLY A 141 14.19 8.88 10.84
C GLY A 141 13.02 9.40 10.02
N ASN A 142 13.29 10.36 9.13
CA ASN A 142 12.25 10.90 8.28
C ASN A 142 11.83 9.85 7.24
N TRP A 143 10.53 9.68 7.01
CA TRP A 143 10.00 8.72 6.04
C TRP A 143 10.57 8.91 4.62
N LYS A 144 10.94 10.17 4.26
CA LYS A 144 11.54 10.48 2.96
C LYS A 144 12.87 9.77 2.73
N LEU A 145 13.65 9.49 3.78
CA LEU A 145 14.94 8.79 3.65
C LEU A 145 14.76 7.37 3.13
N HIS A 146 13.65 6.70 3.48
CA HIS A 146 13.36 5.38 2.93
C HIS A 146 13.04 5.44 1.44
N HIS A 147 12.30 6.47 1.01
CA HIS A 147 12.01 6.67 -0.40
C HIS A 147 13.24 7.09 -1.21
N GLU A 148 14.05 8.00 -0.67
CA GLU A 148 15.32 8.44 -1.28
C GLU A 148 16.31 7.28 -1.42
N ASN A 149 16.41 6.40 -0.42
CA ASN A 149 17.27 5.23 -0.51
C ASN A 149 16.87 4.25 -1.63
N ALA A 150 15.57 4.13 -1.94
CA ALA A 150 15.11 3.31 -3.07
C ALA A 150 15.54 3.89 -4.44
N ASN A 151 15.87 5.18 -4.47
CA ASN A 151 16.35 5.91 -5.64
C ASN A 151 17.89 6.05 -5.68
N ASP A 152 18.59 5.54 -4.67
CA ASP A 152 20.04 5.62 -4.56
C ASP A 152 20.69 4.37 -5.18
N THR A 153 21.22 4.53 -6.38
CA THR A 153 21.93 3.46 -7.12
C THR A 153 23.39 3.27 -6.70
N VAL A 154 23.90 4.08 -5.76
CA VAL A 154 25.28 4.02 -5.28
C VAL A 154 25.40 3.15 -4.04
N HIS A 155 24.51 3.30 -3.05
CA HIS A 155 24.59 2.53 -1.81
C HIS A 155 24.64 1.01 -1.98
N PRO A 156 24.03 0.36 -3.00
CA PRO A 156 23.98 -1.09 -3.06
C PRO A 156 25.36 -1.74 -3.18
N GLY A 157 26.30 -1.08 -3.86
CA GLY A 157 27.66 -1.59 -4.05
C GLY A 157 28.50 -1.61 -2.76
N PHE A 158 28.10 -0.86 -1.74
CA PHE A 158 28.85 -0.72 -0.49
C PHE A 158 28.09 -1.32 0.70
N VAL A 159 26.86 -0.87 0.94
CA VAL A 159 26.08 -1.24 2.12
C VAL A 159 25.66 -2.71 2.09
N HIS A 160 25.44 -3.27 0.89
CA HIS A 160 25.00 -4.66 0.71
C HIS A 160 26.16 -5.64 0.47
N GLU A 161 27.43 -5.26 0.70
CA GLU A 161 28.59 -6.12 0.42
C GLU A 161 28.47 -7.52 1.05
N SER A 162 27.99 -7.60 2.30
CA SER A 162 27.82 -8.85 3.02
C SER A 162 26.78 -9.78 2.37
N SER A 163 25.65 -9.23 1.93
CA SER A 163 24.58 -10.02 1.27
C SER A 163 24.99 -10.43 -0.15
N VAL A 164 25.70 -9.56 -0.88
CA VAL A 164 26.29 -9.86 -2.19
C VAL A 164 27.30 -11.00 -2.07
N THR A 165 28.19 -10.93 -1.08
CA THR A 165 29.22 -11.95 -0.83
C THR A 165 28.59 -13.31 -0.52
N ALA A 166 27.61 -13.33 0.39
CA ALA A 166 26.86 -14.54 0.71
C ALA A 166 26.15 -15.13 -0.53
N ALA A 167 25.53 -14.29 -1.37
CA ALA A 167 24.87 -14.74 -2.59
C ALA A 167 25.85 -15.32 -3.63
N ARG A 168 27.04 -14.73 -3.77
CA ARG A 168 28.09 -15.22 -4.68
C ARG A 168 28.68 -16.55 -4.21
N GLN A 169 28.88 -16.71 -2.90
CA GLN A 169 29.42 -17.93 -2.29
C GLN A 169 28.39 -19.06 -2.17
N SER A 170 27.10 -18.73 -2.15
CA SER A 170 26.03 -19.73 -2.13
C SER A 170 26.07 -20.59 -3.40
N GLN A 171 26.24 -21.90 -3.21
CA GLN A 171 26.16 -22.89 -4.30
C GLN A 171 24.76 -22.80 -4.95
N LYS A 172 24.67 -23.03 -6.27
CA LYS A 172 23.38 -23.08 -7.00
C LYS A 172 22.39 -23.90 -6.18
N GLY A 173 21.34 -23.25 -5.68
CA GLY A 173 20.38 -23.81 -4.74
C GLY A 173 19.49 -24.85 -5.37
N LYS A 174 20.03 -25.96 -5.86
CA LYS A 174 19.25 -27.16 -6.16
C LYS A 174 19.03 -27.93 -4.85
N ARG A 175 18.24 -27.36 -3.94
CA ARG A 175 17.50 -28.19 -2.99
C ARG A 175 16.22 -28.59 -3.71
N GLY A 176 16.08 -29.89 -4.00
CA GLY A 176 14.96 -30.41 -4.79
C GLY A 176 13.60 -29.91 -4.27
N LYS A 177 12.66 -29.70 -5.22
CA LYS A 177 11.32 -29.12 -5.01
C LYS A 177 11.27 -27.66 -4.53
N ALA A 178 12.33 -26.86 -4.74
CA ALA A 178 12.29 -25.42 -4.50
C ALA A 178 11.26 -24.73 -5.41
N LYS A 179 10.54 -23.70 -4.89
CA LYS A 179 9.67 -22.86 -5.72
C LYS A 179 10.53 -22.08 -6.74
N PRO A 180 9.97 -21.60 -7.87
CA PRO A 180 10.75 -20.87 -8.88
C PRO A 180 11.54 -19.65 -8.36
N ILE A 181 11.04 -18.96 -7.33
CA ILE A 181 11.79 -17.86 -6.67
C ILE A 181 12.97 -18.36 -5.82
N ASP A 182 12.83 -19.56 -5.27
CA ASP A 182 13.85 -20.24 -4.48
C ASP A 182 14.88 -20.95 -5.39
N ASP A 183 14.57 -21.15 -6.68
CA ASP A 183 15.47 -21.66 -7.71
C ASP A 183 16.41 -20.57 -8.26
N GLY A 184 17.09 -19.87 -7.34
CA GLY A 184 18.16 -18.94 -7.66
C GLY A 184 17.74 -17.50 -7.96
N GLN A 185 16.45 -17.17 -8.06
CA GLN A 185 16.01 -15.78 -8.24
C GLN A 185 16.43 -14.90 -7.05
N THR A 186 16.16 -15.33 -5.81
CA THR A 186 16.58 -14.58 -4.60
C THR A 186 18.08 -14.37 -4.56
N ARG A 187 18.86 -15.40 -4.93
CA ARG A 187 20.32 -15.30 -5.05
C ARG A 187 20.71 -14.27 -6.12
N GLY A 188 20.06 -14.28 -7.27
CA GLY A 188 20.28 -13.31 -8.35
C GLY A 188 19.98 -11.87 -7.92
N MET A 189 18.89 -11.65 -7.17
CA MET A 189 18.53 -10.34 -6.63
C MET A 189 19.61 -9.82 -5.68
N MET A 190 20.04 -10.63 -4.71
CA MET A 190 21.10 -10.24 -3.77
C MET A 190 22.44 -10.00 -4.48
N ALA A 191 22.78 -10.83 -5.47
CA ALA A 191 24.01 -10.64 -6.24
C ALA A 191 23.98 -9.38 -7.12
N SER A 192 22.78 -8.94 -7.57
CA SER A 192 22.60 -7.74 -8.40
C SER A 192 22.90 -6.45 -7.65
N ASN A 193 22.86 -6.44 -6.31
CA ASN A 193 23.36 -5.30 -5.54
C ASN A 193 24.85 -5.01 -5.80
N GLY A 194 25.62 -6.02 -6.21
CA GLY A 194 27.03 -5.90 -6.58
C GLY A 194 27.27 -5.66 -8.07
N LEU A 195 26.29 -5.13 -8.82
CA LEU A 195 26.48 -4.65 -10.20
C LEU A 195 27.53 -3.54 -10.26
N SER A 196 28.20 -3.39 -11.41
CA SER A 196 29.21 -2.34 -11.56
C SER A 196 28.54 -0.95 -11.60
N PRO A 197 29.27 0.14 -11.29
CA PRO A 197 28.74 1.49 -11.44
C PRO A 197 28.22 1.77 -12.86
N LYS A 198 28.87 1.19 -13.88
CA LYS A 198 28.42 1.28 -15.27
C LYS A 198 27.07 0.61 -15.48
N ASP A 199 26.83 -0.54 -14.86
CA ASP A 199 25.54 -1.23 -14.95
C ASP A 199 24.44 -0.47 -14.21
N TRP A 200 24.74 0.06 -13.01
CA TRP A 200 23.79 0.89 -12.25
C TRP A 200 23.40 2.17 -12.98
N ASN A 201 24.35 2.82 -13.67
CA ASN A 201 24.11 4.05 -14.43
C ASN A 201 23.26 3.86 -15.70
N ILE A 202 23.05 2.62 -16.15
CA ILE A 202 22.16 2.34 -17.29
C ILE A 202 20.70 2.31 -16.85
N ILE A 203 20.44 2.11 -15.55
CA ILE A 203 19.09 1.97 -15.05
C ILE A 203 18.45 3.35 -14.96
N GLU A 204 17.35 3.51 -15.70
CA GLU A 204 16.60 4.76 -15.70
C GLU A 204 15.85 4.93 -14.38
N LEU A 205 16.12 6.04 -13.70
CA LEU A 205 15.36 6.50 -12.56
C LEU A 205 14.42 7.63 -13.01
N ASN A 206 13.13 7.39 -12.87
CA ASN A 206 12.09 8.30 -13.34
C ASN A 206 11.44 9.00 -12.14
N GLY A 207 11.61 10.32 -12.05
CA GLY A 207 10.94 11.17 -11.08
C GLY A 207 9.72 11.87 -11.68
N MET A 208 8.59 11.83 -10.98
CA MET A 208 7.32 12.42 -11.45
C MET A 208 7.02 13.73 -10.70
N SER A 209 6.24 14.61 -11.32
CA SER A 209 5.94 15.96 -10.79
C SER A 209 5.27 15.95 -9.42
N ASN A 210 4.58 14.87 -9.06
CA ASN A 210 3.89 14.71 -7.78
C ASN A 210 4.72 13.97 -6.71
N GLY A 211 6.03 13.82 -6.93
CA GLY A 211 6.99 13.34 -5.91
C GLY A 211 7.10 11.82 -5.76
N HIS A 212 6.37 11.03 -6.55
CA HIS A 212 6.64 9.59 -6.67
C HIS A 212 7.70 9.35 -7.75
N SER A 213 8.38 8.22 -7.63
CA SER A 213 9.47 7.83 -8.52
C SER A 213 9.48 6.32 -8.70
N PHE A 214 9.97 5.88 -9.84
CA PHE A 214 10.15 4.46 -10.14
C PHE A 214 11.45 4.25 -10.89
N MET A 215 11.98 3.02 -10.78
CA MET A 215 13.18 2.60 -11.45
C MET A 215 12.82 1.50 -12.45
N GLY A 216 13.37 1.56 -13.66
CA GLY A 216 13.18 0.52 -14.66
C GLY A 216 13.70 -0.85 -14.21
N GLY A 217 13.22 -1.92 -14.86
CA GLY A 217 13.72 -3.26 -14.60
C GLY A 217 15.19 -3.42 -15.02
N PHE A 218 16.01 -3.96 -14.12
CA PHE A 218 17.46 -4.06 -14.32
C PHE A 218 18.01 -5.49 -14.20
N TYR A 219 17.14 -6.46 -13.94
CA TYR A 219 17.54 -7.86 -13.87
C TYR A 219 17.82 -8.41 -15.27
N LYS A 220 18.99 -9.04 -15.45
CA LYS A 220 19.44 -9.56 -16.75
C LYS A 220 18.92 -10.97 -17.07
N SER A 221 18.39 -11.68 -16.08
CA SER A 221 17.91 -13.06 -16.22
C SER A 221 17.00 -13.47 -15.05
N GLY A 222 16.30 -14.59 -15.19
CA GLY A 222 15.38 -15.10 -14.18
C GLY A 222 13.96 -14.61 -14.41
N LEU A 223 13.06 -14.95 -13.49
CA LEU A 223 11.64 -14.64 -13.64
C LEU A 223 11.45 -13.12 -13.79
N LEU A 224 12.16 -12.31 -13.00
CA LEU A 224 11.99 -10.84 -12.91
C LEU A 224 12.77 -10.04 -13.98
N ALA A 225 13.44 -10.68 -14.92
CA ALA A 225 14.11 -9.97 -16.00
C ALA A 225 13.10 -9.34 -16.96
N PRO A 226 13.33 -8.10 -17.44
CA PRO A 226 12.58 -7.55 -18.56
C PRO A 226 12.77 -8.47 -19.77
N GLN A 227 11.70 -9.07 -20.27
CA GLN A 227 11.74 -9.89 -21.49
C GLN A 227 11.50 -8.96 -22.69
N GLN A 228 12.22 -9.19 -23.80
CA GLN A 228 11.98 -8.44 -25.04
C GLN A 228 10.57 -8.66 -25.60
N ASP A 229 10.00 -9.85 -25.37
CA ASP A 229 8.60 -10.20 -25.63
C ASP A 229 7.94 -10.54 -24.29
N ASP A 230 7.72 -9.54 -23.43
CA ASP A 230 6.98 -9.79 -22.20
C ASP A 230 5.50 -10.01 -22.54
N VAL A 231 5.04 -11.25 -22.38
CA VAL A 231 3.62 -11.64 -22.56
C VAL A 231 2.67 -10.86 -21.64
N VAL A 232 3.23 -10.20 -20.61
CA VAL A 232 2.57 -9.32 -19.65
C VAL A 232 2.30 -7.92 -20.22
N THR A 233 3.19 -7.38 -21.06
CA THR A 233 3.09 -5.99 -21.56
C THR A 233 2.66 -5.90 -23.03
N ARG A 234 1.86 -6.86 -23.51
CA ARG A 234 1.25 -6.79 -24.85
C ARG A 234 0.03 -5.86 -24.88
#